data_AF-A0A7W9B154-F1
#
_entry.id   AF-A0A7W9B154-F1
#
_cell.length_a   1.000
_cell.length_b   1.000
_cell.length_c   1.000
_cell.angle_alpha   90.00
_cell.angle_beta   90.00
_cell.angle_gamma   90.00
#
_symmetry.space_group_name_H-M   'P 1'
#
loop_
_entity.id
_entity.type
_entity.pdbx_description
1 polymer ?
#
loop_
_entity_poly.entity_id
_entity_poly.type
_entity_poly.pdbx_seq_one_letter_code
_entity_poly.pdbx_strand_id
1 'polypeptide(L)' 'MERTSEITKYREENDRMSLEQFGKLFDPPVDKSTVLRWERGQITPRRAIEIEAATGISRCALLPELFKGVE' A
#
# COMPACT_ATOMS: atom_id res chain seq x y z
N MET A 1 -12.04 -11.93 -11.90
CA MET A 1 -10.78 -11.16 -11.90
C MET A 1 -10.67 -10.50 -10.55
N GLU A 2 -9.89 -11.09 -9.65
CA GLU A 2 -9.59 -10.45 -8.36
C GLU A 2 -8.82 -9.16 -8.67
N ARG A 3 -9.33 -8.01 -8.23
CA ARG A 3 -8.59 -6.75 -8.29
C ARG A 3 -7.50 -6.83 -7.23
N THR A 4 -6.39 -7.48 -7.56
CA THR A 4 -5.22 -7.55 -6.69
C THR A 4 -4.67 -6.14 -6.52
N SER A 5 -4.61 -5.66 -5.27
CA SER A 5 -4.12 -4.31 -4.97
C SER A 5 -2.65 -4.15 -5.37
N GLU A 6 -2.22 -2.93 -5.64
CA GLU A 6 -0.80 -2.66 -5.94
C GLU A 6 0.12 -3.03 -4.77
N ILE A 7 -0.37 -2.92 -3.53
CA ILE A 7 0.34 -3.39 -2.33
C ILE A 7 0.56 -4.90 -2.39
N THR A 8 -0.47 -5.66 -2.78
CA THR A 8 -0.36 -7.12 -2.91
C THR A 8 0.64 -7.51 -4.00
N LYS A 9 0.61 -6.83 -5.15
CA LYS A 9 1.60 -7.07 -6.22
C LYS A 9 3.02 -6.82 -5.74
N TYR A 10 3.25 -5.66 -5.11
CA TYR A 10 4.56 -5.32 -4.56
C TYR A 10 5.07 -6.40 -3.58
N ARG A 11 4.21 -6.88 -2.68
CA ARG A 11 4.61 -7.95 -1.74
C ARG A 11 5.00 -9.25 -2.45
N GLU A 12 4.24 -9.67 -3.46
CA GLU A 12 4.53 -10.88 -4.23
C GLU A 12 5.84 -10.78 -5.02
N GLU A 13 6.12 -9.61 -5.60
CA GLU A 13 7.36 -9.34 -6.35
C GLU A 13 8.59 -9.18 -5.45
N ASN A 14 8.40 -8.75 -4.20
CA ASN A 14 9.46 -8.59 -3.20
C ASN A 14 9.51 -9.80 -2.26
N ASP A 15 9.92 -10.96 -2.79
CA ASP A 15 10.15 -12.20 -2.03
C ASP A 15 8.89 -12.77 -1.33
N ARG A 16 7.69 -12.55 -1.90
CA ARG A 16 6.40 -12.95 -1.28
C ARG A 16 6.29 -12.47 0.16
N MET A 17 6.63 -11.21 0.36
CA MET A 17 6.62 -10.54 1.66
C MET A 17 5.29 -10.75 2.38
N SER A 18 5.33 -11.25 3.61
CA SER A 18 4.13 -11.34 4.45
C SER A 18 3.61 -9.95 4.82
N LEU A 19 2.34 -9.87 5.22
CA LEU A 19 1.74 -8.62 5.72
C LEU A 19 2.53 -8.03 6.91
N GLU A 20 3.10 -8.89 7.76
CA GLU A 20 3.91 -8.47 8.91
C GLU A 20 5.25 -7.90 8.47
N GLN A 21 5.90 -8.50 7.48
CA GLN A 21 7.14 -7.96 6.91
C GLN A 21 6.90 -6.62 6.22
N PHE A 22 5.80 -6.49 5.46
CA PHE A 22 5.43 -5.22 4.83
C PHE A 22 5.16 -4.14 5.88
N GLY A 23 4.46 -4.49 6.96
CA GLY A 23 4.17 -3.56 8.05
C GLY A 23 5.41 -3.02 8.77
N LYS A 24 6.53 -3.76 8.72
CA LYS A 24 7.83 -3.34 9.28
C LYS A 24 8.58 -2.33 8.41
N LEU A 25 8.11 -2.04 7.19
CA LEU A 25 8.70 -1.00 6.33
C LEU A 25 8.42 0.42 6.84
N PHE A 26 7.51 0.57 7.80
CA PHE A 26 7.05 1.86 8.32
C PHE A 26 7.60 2.12 9.72
N ASP A 27 7.72 3.40 10.09
CA ASP A 27 8.13 3.84 11.42
C ASP A 27 7.07 4.82 12.02
N PRO A 28 6.36 4.44 13.10
CA PRO A 28 6.43 3.12 13.76
C PRO A 28 5.87 1.99 12.87
N PRO A 29 6.30 0.74 13.08
CA PRO A 29 5.75 -0.42 12.37
C PRO A 29 4.24 -0.52 12.50
N VAL A 30 3.58 -0.98 11.43
CA VAL A 30 2.12 -1.18 11.42
C VAL A 30 1.76 -2.66 11.48
N ASP A 31 0.64 -2.97 12.12
CA ASP A 31 0.15 -4.34 12.22
C ASP A 31 -0.33 -4.91 10.88
N LYS A 32 -0.23 -6.24 10.71
CA LYS A 32 -0.74 -6.95 9.52
C LYS A 32 -2.21 -6.68 9.22
N SER A 33 -3.03 -6.47 10.25
CA SER A 33 -4.46 -6.16 10.09
C SER A 33 -4.67 -4.80 9.39
N THR A 34 -3.78 -3.85 9.66
CA THR A 34 -3.77 -2.54 9.00
C THR A 34 -3.36 -2.68 7.54
N VAL A 35 -2.31 -3.46 7.26
CA VAL A 35 -1.88 -3.75 5.88
C VAL A 35 -2.98 -4.46 5.09
N LEU A 36 -3.66 -5.45 5.68
CA LEU A 36 -4.78 -6.14 5.04
C LEU A 36 -5.93 -5.20 4.67
N ARG A 37 -6.22 -4.21 5.52
CA ARG A 37 -7.24 -3.17 5.22
C ARG A 37 -6.80 -2.31 4.04
N TRP A 38 -5.51 -1.98 3.95
CA TRP A 38 -4.98 -1.23 2.82
C TRP A 38 -5.11 -2.00 1.51
N GLU A 39 -4.79 -3.29 1.50
CA GLU A 39 -4.99 -4.14 0.32
C GLU A 39 -6.45 -4.23 -0.12
N ARG A 40 -7.39 -4.00 0.80
CA ARG A 40 -8.83 -3.92 0.52
C ARG A 40 -9.30 -2.51 0.11
N GLY A 41 -8.37 -1.58 -0.10
CA GLY A 41 -8.67 -0.20 -0.51
C GLY A 41 -9.03 0.74 0.63
N GLN A 42 -8.95 0.30 1.89
CA GLN A 42 -9.22 1.16 3.05
C GLN A 42 -7.96 1.94 3.45
N ILE A 43 -7.46 2.76 2.52
CA ILE A 43 -6.25 3.55 2.66
C ILE A 43 -6.64 5.02 2.84
N THR A 44 -6.01 5.71 3.80
CA THR A 44 -6.17 7.16 3.93
C THR A 44 -5.15 7.90 3.04
N PRO A 45 -5.41 9.15 2.61
CA PRO A 45 -4.47 9.91 1.78
C PRO A 45 -3.06 10.01 2.37
N ARG A 46 -2.97 10.22 3.69
CA ARG A 46 -1.70 10.24 4.41
C ARG A 46 -0.94 8.91 4.28
N ARG A 47 -1.63 7.79 4.44
CA ARG A 47 -1.02 6.46 4.29
C ARG A 47 -0.59 6.18 2.86
N ALA A 48 -1.35 6.62 1.86
CA ALA A 48 -0.93 6.46 0.46
C ALA A 48 0.40 7.17 0.16
N ILE A 49 0.63 8.36 0.74
CA ILE A 49 1.92 9.08 0.62
C ILE A 49 3.04 8.31 1.35
N GLU A 50 2.79 7.82 2.56
CA GLU A 50 3.78 7.03 3.31
C GLU A 50 4.15 5.72 2.59
N ILE A 51 3.16 5.04 1.99
CA ILE A 51 3.39 3.83 1.19
C ILE A 51 4.19 4.18 -0.06
N GLU A 52 3.86 5.27 -0.77
CA GLU A 52 4.65 5.73 -1.91
C GLU A 52 6.11 6.00 -1.54
N ALA A 53 6.35 6.68 -0.40
CA ALA A 53 7.71 6.93 0.08
C ALA A 53 8.48 5.66 0.45
N ALA A 54 7.81 4.67 1.05
CA ALA A 54 8.46 3.44 1.51
C ALA A 54 8.68 2.39 0.40
N THR A 55 7.80 2.37 -0.62
CA THR A 55 7.73 1.27 -1.60
C THR A 55 7.92 1.72 -3.05
N GLY A 56 7.77 3.01 -3.33
CA GLY A 56 7.71 3.55 -4.69
C GLY A 56 6.36 3.34 -5.40
N ILE A 57 5.39 2.66 -4.77
CA ILE A 57 4.04 2.50 -5.35
C ILE A 57 3.37 3.87 -5.41
N SER A 58 3.01 4.33 -6.61
CA SER A 58 2.38 5.64 -6.77
C SER A 58 1.09 5.76 -5.94
N ARG A 59 0.95 6.87 -5.21
CA ARG A 59 -0.26 7.19 -4.45
C ARG A 59 -1.50 7.28 -5.35
N CYS A 60 -1.33 7.64 -6.62
CA CYS A 60 -2.39 7.66 -7.63
C CYS A 60 -2.89 6.27 -7.98
N ALA A 61 -2.03 5.25 -7.88
CA ALA A 61 -2.43 3.86 -8.08
C ALA A 61 -3.15 3.29 -6.85
N LEU A 62 -2.82 3.78 -5.65
CA LEU A 62 -3.47 3.39 -4.40
C LEU A 62 -4.84 4.05 -4.20
N LEU A 63 -4.96 5.34 -4.52
CA LEU A 63 -6.17 6.15 -4.33
C LEU A 63 -6.42 7.03 -5.58
N PRO A 64 -6.79 6.44 -6.73
CA PRO A 64 -6.99 7.18 -7.97
C PRO A 64 -8.07 8.25 -7.86
N GLU A 65 -9.14 7.99 -7.10
CA GLU A 65 -10.27 8.91 -6.90
C GLU A 65 -9.86 10.24 -6.25
N LEU A 66 -8.74 10.26 -5.49
CA LEU A 66 -8.29 11.43 -4.74
C LEU A 66 -7.10 12.14 -5.37
N PHE A 67 -6.26 11.43 -6.13
CA PHE A 67 -5.02 11.98 -6.69
C PHE A 67 -5.03 12.13 -8.22
N LYS A 68 -6.05 11.62 -8.92
CA LYS A 68 -6.19 11.81 -10.36
C LYS A 68 -6.64 13.25 -10.65
N GLY A 69 -5.68 14.12 -10.93
CA GLY A 69 -5.91 15.56 -11.20
C GLY A 69 -4.79 16.49 -10.71
N VAL A 70 -3.75 15.96 -10.07
CA VAL A 70 -2.53 16.71 -9.74
C VAL A 70 -1.50 16.46 -10.85
N GLU A 71 -1.68 17.14 -11.99
CA GLU A 71 -0.64 17.30 -13.03
C GLU A 71 0.10 18.62 -12.84
#